data_AF-A0A841EIK6-F1
#
_entry.id   AF-A0A841EIK6-F1
#
_cell.length_a   1.000
_cell.length_b   1.000
_cell.length_c   1.000
_cell.angle_alpha   90.00
_cell.angle_beta   90.00
_cell.angle_gamma   90.00
#
_symmetry.space_group_name_H-M   'P 1'
#
loop_
_entity.id
_entity.type
_entity.pdbx_description
1 polymer ?
#
loop_
_entity_poly.entity_id
_entity_poly.type
_entity_poly.pdbx_seq_one_letter_code
_entity_poly.pdbx_strand_id
1 'polypeptide(L)'
;MRRFEEAIDAHTHARTLDQETGDTHREADAWNNLGSALLKVRRFEEAIEAFDRAIRGFQATDDRHGLAVARRNRDRVHRRPRWWAFWKR
;
A
#
# COMPACT_ATOMS: atom_id res chain seq x y z
N MET A 1 13.59 -14.30 -6.11
CA MET A 1 13.30 -13.30 -7.16
C MET A 1 11.90 -13.44 -7.77
N ARG A 2 11.35 -14.64 -8.02
CA ARG A 2 10.02 -14.82 -8.67
C ARG A 2 8.78 -14.20 -7.99
N ARG A 3 8.70 -14.16 -6.65
CA ARG A 3 7.53 -13.57 -5.94
C ARG A 3 7.42 -12.04 -6.07
N PHE A 4 8.50 -11.38 -6.49
CA PHE A 4 8.54 -9.92 -6.66
C PHE A 4 7.94 -9.51 -8.00
N GLU A 5 8.19 -10.29 -9.04
CA GLU A 5 7.55 -10.13 -10.36
C GLU A 5 6.06 -10.44 -10.24
N GLU A 6 5.65 -11.49 -9.53
CA GLU A 6 4.23 -11.77 -9.26
C GLU A 6 3.50 -10.63 -8.54
N ALA A 7 4.15 -9.95 -7.59
CA ALA A 7 3.53 -8.81 -6.91
C ALA A 7 3.38 -7.61 -7.84
N ILE A 8 4.41 -7.31 -8.65
CA ILE A 8 4.39 -6.22 -9.62
C ILE A 8 3.38 -6.51 -10.74
N ASP A 9 3.29 -7.75 -11.20
CA ASP A 9 2.34 -8.21 -12.21
C ASP A 9 0.91 -8.19 -11.66
N ALA A 10 0.69 -8.65 -10.42
CA ALA A 10 -0.60 -8.52 -9.74
C ALA A 10 -1.01 -7.05 -9.59
N HIS A 11 -0.06 -6.14 -9.31
CA HIS A 11 -0.34 -4.70 -9.26
C HIS A 11 -0.64 -4.08 -10.61
N THR A 12 0.07 -4.52 -11.64
CA THR A 12 -0.15 -4.03 -13.00
C THR A 12 -1.52 -4.50 -13.49
N HIS A 13 -1.89 -5.75 -13.23
CA HIS A 13 -3.22 -6.26 -13.56
C HIS A 13 -4.35 -5.61 -12.76
N ALA A 14 -4.18 -5.43 -11.44
CA ALA A 14 -5.18 -4.72 -10.63
C ALA A 14 -5.41 -3.29 -11.16
N ARG A 15 -4.32 -2.55 -11.44
CA ARG A 15 -4.41 -1.20 -12.03
C ARG A 15 -5.18 -1.15 -13.35
N THR A 16 -5.00 -2.14 -14.22
CA THR A 16 -5.65 -2.15 -15.53
C THR A 16 -7.13 -2.54 -15.43
N LEU A 17 -7.49 -3.47 -14.54
CA LEU A 17 -8.89 -3.87 -14.27
C LEU A 17 -9.68 -2.78 -13.53
N ASP A 18 -9.03 -2.00 -12.67
CA ASP A 18 -9.66 -0.96 -11.87
C ASP A 18 -9.99 0.32 -12.67
N GLN A 19 -9.25 0.60 -13.75
CA GLN A 19 -9.60 1.68 -14.69
C GLN A 19 -10.94 1.45 -15.40
N GLU A 20 -11.43 0.20 -15.43
CA GLU A 20 -12.67 -0.16 -16.11
C GLU A 20 -13.87 -0.29 -15.15
N THR A 21 -13.64 -0.47 -13.85
CA THR A 21 -14.72 -0.82 -12.89
C THR A 21 -15.02 0.23 -11.82
N GLY A 22 -14.12 1.19 -11.58
CA GLY A 22 -14.37 2.28 -10.62
C GLY A 22 -14.48 1.83 -9.15
N ASP A 23 -14.07 0.61 -8.83
CA ASP A 23 -14.14 0.05 -7.47
C ASP A 23 -12.90 0.43 -6.65
N THR A 24 -12.75 1.73 -6.42
CA THR A 24 -11.62 2.33 -5.66
C THR A 24 -11.47 1.75 -4.26
N HIS A 25 -12.53 1.16 -3.68
CA HIS A 25 -12.48 0.47 -2.40
C HIS A 25 -11.69 -0.85 -2.51
N ARG A 26 -12.00 -1.70 -3.50
CA ARG A 26 -11.26 -2.95 -3.69
C ARG A 26 -9.80 -2.72 -4.03
N GLU A 27 -9.49 -1.65 -4.78
CA GLU A 27 -8.12 -1.25 -5.05
C GLU A 27 -7.37 -0.93 -3.72
N ALA A 28 -8.02 -0.17 -2.84
CA ALA A 28 -7.46 0.19 -1.54
C ALA A 28 -7.17 -1.03 -0.66
N ASP A 29 -8.06 -2.03 -0.67
CA ASP A 29 -7.86 -3.31 0.02
C ASP A 29 -6.66 -4.08 -0.55
N ALA A 30 -6.54 -4.14 -1.88
CA ALA A 30 -5.40 -4.80 -2.54
C ALA A 30 -4.07 -4.14 -2.16
N TRP A 31 -4.01 -2.81 -2.13
CA TRP A 31 -2.84 -2.06 -1.69
C TRP A 31 -2.49 -2.31 -0.22
N ASN A 32 -3.48 -2.38 0.66
CA ASN A 32 -3.26 -2.69 2.07
C ASN A 32 -2.72 -4.13 2.28
N ASN A 33 -3.21 -5.07 1.48
CA ASN A 33 -2.73 -6.45 1.50
C ASN A 33 -1.30 -6.57 0.96
N LEU A 34 -0.96 -5.85 -0.11
CA LEU A 34 0.43 -5.76 -0.59
C LEU A 34 1.34 -5.21 0.51
N GLY A 35 1.01 -4.06 1.09
CA GLY A 35 1.85 -3.43 2.11
C GLY A 35 2.14 -4.40 3.26
N SER A 36 1.14 -5.20 3.64
CA SER A 36 1.29 -6.25 4.65
C SER A 36 2.21 -7.39 4.21
N ALA A 37 2.16 -7.80 2.94
CA ALA A 37 3.07 -8.80 2.38
C ALA A 37 4.51 -8.27 2.30
N LEU A 38 4.69 -7.03 1.85
CA LEU A 38 5.99 -6.35 1.78
C LEU A 38 6.63 -6.16 3.15
N LEU A 39 5.84 -5.85 4.17
CA LEU A 39 6.28 -5.78 5.56
C LEU A 39 6.82 -7.14 6.04
N LYS A 40 6.17 -8.25 5.70
CA LYS A 40 6.63 -9.61 6.06
C LYS A 40 7.96 -9.97 5.38
N VAL A 41 8.22 -9.46 4.19
CA VAL A 41 9.50 -9.64 3.48
C VAL A 41 10.51 -8.50 3.73
N ARG A 42 10.24 -7.64 4.74
CA ARG A 42 11.12 -6.54 5.18
C ARG A 42 11.45 -5.50 4.11
N ARG A 43 10.58 -5.33 3.12
CA ARG A 43 10.66 -4.23 2.11
C ARG A 43 9.88 -3.04 2.63
N PHE A 44 10.46 -2.30 3.56
CA PHE A 44 9.75 -1.30 4.35
C PHE A 44 9.34 -0.08 3.53
N GLU A 45 10.20 0.40 2.63
CA GLU A 45 9.94 1.56 1.77
C GLU A 45 8.72 1.30 0.87
N GLU A 46 8.70 0.15 0.20
CA GLU A 46 7.59 -0.22 -0.68
C GLU A 46 6.31 -0.56 0.09
N ALA A 47 6.44 -1.11 1.31
CA ALA A 47 5.29 -1.29 2.19
C ALA A 47 4.65 0.07 2.54
N ILE A 48 5.46 1.11 2.82
CA ILE A 48 4.97 2.47 3.08
C ILE A 48 4.23 3.01 1.87
N GLU A 49 4.80 2.87 0.66
CA GLU A 49 4.16 3.33 -0.57
C GLU A 49 2.82 2.63 -0.82
N ALA A 50 2.75 1.32 -0.60
CA ALA A 50 1.53 0.53 -0.72
C ALA A 50 0.46 0.99 0.29
N PHE A 51 0.83 1.18 1.56
CA PHE A 51 -0.12 1.69 2.55
C PHE A 51 -0.57 3.13 2.26
N ASP A 52 0.30 4.00 1.73
CA ASP A 52 -0.07 5.35 1.33
C ASP A 52 -1.07 5.35 0.15
N ARG A 53 -0.97 4.38 -0.77
CA ARG A 53 -1.96 4.18 -1.84
C ARG A 53 -3.30 3.69 -1.29
N ALA A 54 -3.29 2.70 -0.39
CA ALA A 54 -4.49 2.21 0.28
C ALA A 54 -5.22 3.33 1.04
N ILE A 55 -4.49 4.15 1.79
CA ILE A 55 -5.03 5.31 2.52
C ILE A 55 -5.77 6.26 1.58
N ARG A 56 -5.20 6.57 0.41
CA ARG A 56 -5.85 7.47 -0.56
C ARG A 56 -7.13 6.87 -1.13
N GLY A 57 -7.13 5.57 -1.43
CA GLY A 57 -8.31 4.87 -1.92
C GLY A 57 -9.44 4.85 -0.89
N PHE A 58 -9.15 4.46 0.36
CA PHE A 58 -10.14 4.49 1.45
C PHE A 58 -10.65 5.91 1.78
N GLN A 59 -9.80 6.94 1.63
CA GLN A 59 -10.25 8.33 1.75
C GLN A 59 -11.19 8.73 0.61
N ALA A 60 -10.92 8.30 -0.62
CA ALA A 60 -11.76 8.60 -1.77
C ALA A 60 -13.13 7.91 -1.68
N THR A 61 -13.23 6.77 -0.98
CA THR A 61 -14.49 6.04 -0.76
C THR A 61 -15.17 6.34 0.57
N ASP A 62 -14.63 7.26 1.39
CA ASP A 62 -15.05 7.54 2.79
C ASP A 62 -15.11 6.28 3.69
N ASP A 63 -14.32 5.25 3.38
CA ASP A 63 -14.19 4.06 4.23
C ASP A 63 -13.26 4.35 5.43
N ARG A 64 -13.90 4.70 6.54
CA ARG A 64 -13.22 4.97 7.81
C ARG A 64 -12.54 3.72 8.40
N HIS A 65 -13.08 2.53 8.16
CA HIS A 65 -12.54 1.30 8.70
C HIS A 65 -11.25 0.92 7.99
N GLY A 66 -11.30 0.82 6.65
CA GLY A 66 -10.13 0.56 5.82
C GLY A 66 -9.03 1.60 6.03
N LEU A 67 -9.41 2.88 6.13
CA LEU A 67 -8.47 3.96 6.45
C LEU A 67 -7.74 3.76 7.78
N ALA A 68 -8.46 3.36 8.84
CA ALA A 68 -7.86 3.11 10.15
C ALA A 68 -6.90 1.91 10.11
N VAL A 69 -7.28 0.83 9.41
CA VAL A 69 -6.44 -0.36 9.23
C VAL A 69 -5.16 -0.02 8.46
N ALA A 70 -5.29 0.67 7.32
CA ALA A 70 -4.15 1.05 6.48
C ALA A 70 -3.18 1.97 7.21
N ARG A 71 -3.69 2.96 7.96
CA ARG A 71 -2.86 3.85 8.81
C ARG A 71 -2.12 3.07 9.89
N ARG A 72 -2.83 2.19 10.62
CA ARG A 72 -2.19 1.35 11.64
C ARG A 72 -1.09 0.49 11.02
N ASN A 73 -1.33 -0.09 9.85
CA ASN A 73 -0.36 -0.95 9.19
C ASN A 73 0.87 -0.15 8.70
N ARG A 74 0.66 1.07 8.19
CA ARG A 74 1.75 2.01 7.87
C ARG A 74 2.56 2.40 9.10
N ASP A 75 1.90 2.71 10.21
CA ASP A 75 2.57 3.09 11.45
C ASP A 75 3.40 1.94 12.03
N ARG A 76 2.97 0.68 11.82
CA ARG A 76 3.78 -0.50 12.15
C ARG A 76 5.06 -0.60 11.34
N VAL A 77 5.11 -0.02 10.13
CA VAL A 77 6.36 0.12 9.37
C VAL A 77 7.24 1.21 10.00
N HIS A 78 6.63 2.27 10.55
CA HIS A 78 7.33 3.39 11.19
C HIS A 78 7.60 3.20 12.69
N ARG A 79 8.65 2.40 12.96
CA ARG A 79 9.71 2.86 13.88
C ARG A 79 10.83 3.46 13.02
N ARG A 80 10.76 4.76 12.71
CA ARG A 80 11.73 5.44 11.82
C ARG A 80 13.19 5.29 12.29
N PRO A 81 14.12 4.88 11.41
CA PRO A 81 15.51 5.30 11.49
C PRO A 81 15.63 6.78 11.10
N ARG A 82 16.45 7.53 11.84
CA ARG A 82 16.62 9.01 11.77
C ARG A 82 16.92 9.58 10.37
N TRP A 83 17.34 8.77 9.40
CA TRP A 83 17.85 9.21 8.11
C TRP A 83 16.77 9.65 7.10
N TRP A 84 15.49 9.32 7.34
CA TRP A 84 14.38 9.71 6.47
C TRP A 84 14.12 11.23 6.42
N ALA A 85 14.66 12.00 7.37
CA ALA A 85 14.60 13.46 7.35
C ALA A 85 15.51 14.08 6.27
N PHE A 86 16.50 13.35 5.76
CA PHE A 86 17.52 13.87 4.85
C PHE A 86 17.19 13.70 3.36
N TRP A 87 16.26 12.83 3.02
CA TRP A 87 15.95 12.49 1.62
C TRP A 87 14.89 13.39 0.96
N LYS A 88 14.40 14.41 1.68
CA LYS A 88 13.42 15.39 1.17
C LYS A 88 14.01 16.81 1.10
N ARG A 89 15.28 16.90 0.71
CA ARG A 89 15.97 18.17 0.44
C ARG A 89 16.59 18.14 -0.95
#